data_AF-A0A9P3CZJ8-F1
#
_entry.id   AF-A0A9P3CZJ8-F1
#
_cell.length_a   1.000
_cell.length_b   1.000
_cell.length_c   1.000
_cell.angle_alpha   90.00
_cell.angle_beta   90.00
_cell.angle_gamma   90.00
#
_symmetry.space_group_name_H-M   'P 1'
#
loop_
_entity.id
_entity.type
_entity.pdbx_description
1 polymer ?
#
loop_
_entity_poly.entity_id
_entity_poly.type
_entity_poly.pdbx_seq_one_letter_code
_entity_poly.pdbx_strand_id
1 'polypeptide(L)'
;MPFNTTPLHKNWLEYWSGQITWEQYLDNLLDLCVQSNDEPGDRDLENVRFQDPFSYMTAVWYKKIHPIKDTQVQAVKAVFKTYRQDTANANEPRYATAEEVEDKLVLLEGSGLSEEGIIGLKKSLAWRACYDKQARMLEFLLERGGFPIEWPLLDKTKWFLNSSQDPEMTRVVSESRVLREARENMPPKQIEDMSPAEIFDEGGPLPVKW
;
A
#
# COMPACT_ATOMS: atom_id res chain seq x y z
N MET A 1 2.97 -28.06 -13.48
CA MET A 1 2.11 -27.15 -14.25
C MET A 1 2.89 -25.86 -14.45
N PRO A 2 2.91 -25.23 -15.64
CA PRO A 2 3.49 -23.91 -15.78
C PRO A 2 2.71 -22.94 -14.90
N PHE A 3 3.40 -22.16 -14.05
CA PHE A 3 2.78 -21.04 -13.35
C PHE A 3 2.41 -20.00 -14.41
N ASN A 4 1.13 -19.85 -14.72
CA ASN A 4 0.67 -18.72 -15.53
C ASN A 4 0.90 -17.46 -14.68
N THR A 5 1.95 -16.72 -14.98
CA THR A 5 2.21 -15.41 -14.38
C THR A 5 1.25 -14.40 -14.99
N THR A 6 0.45 -13.75 -14.16
CA THR A 6 -0.47 -12.69 -14.56
C THR A 6 0.31 -11.49 -15.09
N PRO A 7 -0.28 -10.58 -15.90
CA PRO A 7 0.42 -9.39 -16.37
C PRO A 7 1.00 -8.53 -15.23
N LEU A 8 0.25 -8.36 -14.13
CA LEU A 8 0.73 -7.64 -12.94
C LEU A 8 1.91 -8.36 -12.26
N HIS A 9 1.82 -9.69 -12.11
CA HIS A 9 2.89 -10.48 -11.52
C HIS A 9 4.15 -10.47 -12.40
N LYS A 10 3.99 -10.54 -13.72
CA LYS A 10 5.09 -10.43 -14.68
C LYS A 10 5.78 -9.07 -14.58
N ASN A 11 5.02 -7.97 -14.55
CA ASN A 11 5.57 -6.62 -14.39
C ASN A 11 6.40 -6.48 -13.09
N TRP A 12 5.91 -7.05 -11.99
CA TRP A 12 6.66 -7.11 -10.73
C TRP A 12 7.97 -7.90 -10.85
N LEU A 13 7.94 -9.10 -11.45
CA LEU A 13 9.14 -9.92 -11.65
C LEU A 13 10.19 -9.22 -12.53
N GLU A 14 9.76 -8.58 -13.62
CA GLU A 14 10.65 -7.83 -14.52
C GLU A 14 11.30 -6.65 -13.78
N TYR A 15 10.55 -5.94 -12.94
CA TYR A 15 11.09 -4.85 -12.12
C TYR A 15 12.10 -5.36 -11.10
N TRP A 16 11.76 -6.40 -10.33
CA TRP A 16 12.64 -6.95 -9.29
C TRP A 16 13.90 -7.62 -9.82
N SER A 17 13.85 -8.15 -11.04
CA SER A 17 15.03 -8.68 -11.72
C SER A 17 15.90 -7.60 -12.38
N GLY A 18 15.48 -6.33 -12.33
CA GLY A 18 16.17 -5.21 -12.94
C GLY A 18 16.06 -5.15 -14.47
N GLN A 19 15.10 -5.88 -15.06
CA GLN A 19 14.86 -5.87 -16.50
C GLN A 19 14.15 -4.60 -16.97
N ILE A 20 13.33 -4.00 -16.10
CA ILE A 20 12.64 -2.74 -16.36
C ILE A 20 12.93 -1.73 -15.25
N THR A 21 12.91 -0.45 -15.61
CA THR A 21 13.09 0.68 -14.70
C THR A 21 11.84 0.92 -13.84
N TRP A 22 11.95 1.73 -12.79
CA TRP A 22 10.78 2.14 -12.00
C TRP A 22 9.74 2.84 -12.87
N GLU A 23 10.21 3.69 -13.79
CA GLU A 23 9.31 4.41 -14.70
C GLU A 23 8.54 3.46 -15.63
N GLN A 24 9.24 2.47 -16.20
CA GLN A 24 8.62 1.44 -17.05
C GLN A 24 7.65 0.56 -16.26
N TYR A 25 8.01 0.21 -15.03
CA TYR A 25 7.13 -0.55 -14.14
C TYR A 25 5.83 0.22 -13.85
N LEU A 26 5.91 1.52 -13.57
CA LEU A 26 4.74 2.36 -13.36
C LEU A 26 3.88 2.50 -14.61
N ASP A 27 4.51 2.67 -15.78
CA ASP A 27 3.79 2.75 -17.05
C ASP A 27 3.01 1.49 -17.33
N ASN A 28 3.66 0.33 -17.23
CA ASN A 28 2.99 -0.95 -17.37
C ASN A 28 1.87 -1.13 -16.35
N LEU A 29 2.09 -0.77 -15.07
CA LEU A 29 1.07 -0.91 -14.02
C LEU A 29 -0.17 -0.07 -14.33
N LEU A 30 0.01 1.20 -14.68
CA LEU A 30 -1.10 2.11 -14.96
C LEU A 30 -1.81 1.75 -16.26
N ASP A 31 -1.08 1.38 -17.30
CA ASP A 31 -1.66 0.90 -18.56
C ASP A 31 -2.50 -0.36 -18.34
N LEU A 32 -2.01 -1.32 -17.53
CA LEU A 32 -2.77 -2.51 -17.16
C LEU A 32 -4.06 -2.16 -16.40
N CYS A 33 -4.03 -1.13 -15.54
CA CYS A 33 -5.21 -0.68 -14.80
C CYS A 33 -6.25 0.02 -15.69
N VAL A 34 -5.82 0.67 -16.78
CA VAL A 34 -6.70 1.37 -17.73
C VAL A 34 -7.24 0.44 -18.81
N GLN A 35 -6.41 -0.50 -19.30
CA GLN A 35 -6.78 -1.42 -20.37
C GLN A 35 -7.64 -2.60 -19.90
N SER A 36 -7.67 -2.89 -18.60
CA SER A 36 -8.47 -3.97 -18.05
C SER A 36 -9.97 -3.61 -18.02
N ASN A 37 -10.61 -3.58 -19.19
CA ASN A 37 -12.06 -3.70 -19.32
C ASN A 37 -12.53 -5.14 -19.01
N ASP A 38 -11.63 -6.11 -19.18
CA ASP A 38 -11.79 -7.45 -18.62
C ASP A 38 -11.28 -7.41 -17.19
N GLU A 39 -12.13 -7.74 -16.22
CA GLU A 39 -11.73 -7.89 -14.83
C GLU A 39 -10.46 -8.76 -14.79
N PRO A 40 -9.30 -8.27 -14.30
CA PRO A 40 -8.29 -9.14 -13.75
C PRO A 40 -9.05 -9.99 -12.74
N GLY A 41 -9.27 -11.26 -13.06
CA GLY A 41 -10.07 -12.14 -12.22
C GLY A 41 -9.48 -12.09 -10.81
N ASP A 42 -10.31 -12.20 -9.76
CA ASP A 42 -9.84 -12.01 -8.38
C ASP A 42 -8.58 -12.86 -8.05
N ARG A 43 -8.44 -14.01 -8.70
CA ARG A 43 -7.23 -14.86 -8.67
C ARG A 43 -5.94 -14.17 -9.08
N ASP A 44 -5.98 -13.28 -10.06
CA ASP A 44 -4.81 -12.59 -10.57
C ASP A 44 -4.29 -11.54 -9.59
N LEU A 45 -5.21 -10.89 -8.89
CA LEU A 45 -4.92 -9.94 -7.83
C LEU A 45 -4.45 -10.67 -6.55
N GLU A 46 -5.03 -11.82 -6.22
CA GLU A 46 -4.62 -12.61 -5.04
C GLU A 46 -3.15 -13.07 -5.10
N ASN A 47 -2.65 -13.45 -6.29
CA ASN A 47 -1.25 -13.86 -6.46
C ASN A 47 -0.26 -12.72 -6.21
N VAL A 48 -0.65 -11.49 -6.56
CA VAL A 48 0.20 -10.29 -6.47
C VAL A 48 0.07 -9.65 -5.08
N ARG A 49 -1.07 -9.82 -4.41
CA ARG A 49 -1.42 -9.22 -3.11
C ARG A 49 -0.31 -9.28 -2.05
N PHE A 50 0.40 -10.41 -1.96
CA PHE A 50 1.45 -10.61 -0.95
C PHE A 50 2.87 -10.32 -1.43
N GLN A 51 3.08 -10.29 -2.75
CA GLN A 51 4.39 -10.11 -3.38
C GLN A 51 4.62 -8.64 -3.77
N ASP A 52 3.56 -7.98 -4.23
CA ASP A 52 3.51 -6.58 -4.61
C ASP A 52 2.23 -5.89 -4.11
N PRO A 53 2.16 -5.56 -2.81
CA PRO A 53 1.02 -4.85 -2.25
C PRO A 53 0.79 -3.48 -2.91
N PHE A 54 1.84 -2.84 -3.44
CA PHE A 54 1.73 -1.57 -4.15
C PHE A 54 0.95 -1.71 -5.45
N SER A 55 1.33 -2.65 -6.32
CA SER A 55 0.57 -2.92 -7.56
C SER A 55 -0.86 -3.40 -7.27
N TYR A 56 -1.02 -4.28 -6.29
CA TYR A 56 -2.33 -4.79 -5.89
C TYR A 56 -3.26 -3.64 -5.48
N MET A 57 -2.84 -2.80 -4.55
CA MET A 57 -3.65 -1.68 -4.08
C MET A 57 -3.95 -0.73 -5.25
N THR A 58 -2.95 -0.42 -6.07
CA THR A 58 -3.10 0.44 -7.25
C THR A 58 -4.20 -0.06 -8.17
N ALA A 59 -4.15 -1.34 -8.56
CA ALA A 59 -5.15 -1.96 -9.41
C ALA A 59 -6.55 -1.97 -8.77
N VAL A 60 -6.65 -2.25 -7.46
CA VAL A 60 -7.94 -2.33 -6.75
C VAL A 60 -8.67 -0.98 -6.77
N TRP A 61 -8.02 0.13 -6.42
CA TRP A 61 -8.73 1.42 -6.40
C TRP A 61 -8.94 1.99 -7.80
N TYR A 62 -8.04 1.74 -8.76
CA TYR A 62 -8.26 2.12 -10.16
C TYR A 62 -9.55 1.52 -10.71
N LYS A 63 -9.82 0.24 -10.43
CA LYS A 63 -11.08 -0.43 -10.81
C LYS A 63 -12.30 0.28 -10.23
N LYS A 64 -12.24 0.71 -8.96
CA LYS A 64 -13.38 1.34 -8.27
C LYS A 64 -13.78 2.68 -8.87
N ILE A 65 -12.82 3.43 -9.42
CA ILE A 65 -13.06 4.79 -9.90
C ILE A 65 -13.07 4.91 -11.43
N HIS A 66 -12.97 3.79 -12.14
CA HIS A 66 -13.00 3.76 -13.60
C HIS A 66 -14.36 4.27 -14.14
N PRO A 67 -14.40 5.07 -15.23
CA PRO A 67 -13.29 5.50 -16.08
C PRO A 67 -12.53 6.71 -15.53
N ILE A 68 -11.20 6.72 -15.75
CA ILE A 68 -10.30 7.84 -15.41
C ILE A 68 -9.82 8.50 -16.70
N LYS A 69 -9.67 9.84 -16.70
CA LYS A 69 -9.14 10.59 -17.84
C LYS A 69 -7.62 10.47 -17.93
N ASP A 70 -7.07 10.51 -19.14
CA ASP A 70 -5.61 10.47 -19.36
C ASP A 70 -4.85 11.53 -18.54
N THR A 71 -5.41 12.74 -18.42
CA THR A 71 -4.81 13.81 -17.62
C THR A 71 -4.70 13.46 -16.13
N GLN A 72 -5.65 12.71 -15.60
CA GLN A 72 -5.64 12.21 -14.23
C GLN A 72 -4.64 11.06 -14.07
N VAL A 73 -4.53 10.16 -15.06
CA VAL A 73 -3.50 9.11 -15.08
C VAL A 73 -2.09 9.71 -15.08
N GLN A 74 -1.86 10.76 -15.88
CA GLN A 74 -0.57 11.47 -15.88
C GLN A 74 -0.28 12.16 -14.55
N ALA A 75 -1.30 12.73 -13.88
CA ALA A 75 -1.14 13.30 -12.56
C ALA A 75 -0.77 12.23 -11.51
N VAL A 76 -1.45 11.07 -11.52
CA VAL A 76 -1.13 9.91 -10.67
C VAL A 76 0.32 9.45 -10.90
N LYS A 77 0.69 9.26 -12.16
CA LYS A 77 2.06 8.89 -12.56
C LYS A 77 3.09 9.89 -12.05
N ALA A 78 2.79 11.18 -12.11
CA ALA A 78 3.67 12.23 -11.61
C ALA A 78 3.91 12.12 -10.09
N VAL A 79 2.91 11.75 -9.29
CA VAL A 79 3.09 11.50 -7.86
C VAL A 79 4.03 10.31 -7.63
N PHE A 80 3.77 9.18 -8.29
CA PHE A 80 4.58 7.95 -8.13
C PHE A 80 6.03 8.12 -8.60
N LYS A 81 6.25 8.83 -9.71
CA LYS A 81 7.59 9.18 -10.19
C LYS A 81 8.31 10.17 -9.28
N THR A 82 7.57 11.07 -8.64
CA THR A 82 8.19 12.02 -7.70
C THR A 82 8.67 11.27 -6.45
N TYR A 83 7.84 10.39 -5.90
CA TYR A 83 8.17 9.59 -4.72
C TYR A 83 9.52 8.85 -4.85
N ARG A 84 9.74 8.17 -5.98
CA ARG A 84 10.98 7.42 -6.26
C ARG A 84 11.52 7.79 -7.63
N GLN A 85 12.76 8.26 -7.64
CA GLN A 85 13.48 8.64 -8.85
C GLN A 85 14.62 7.65 -9.08
N ASP A 86 14.64 7.04 -10.27
CA ASP A 86 15.78 6.24 -10.69
C ASP A 86 17.00 7.16 -10.84
N THR A 87 18.08 6.81 -10.16
CA THR A 87 19.37 7.48 -10.35
C THR A 87 20.20 6.70 -11.36
N ALA A 88 21.33 7.26 -11.82
CA ALA A 88 22.27 6.53 -12.68
C ALA A 88 22.78 5.22 -12.04
N ASN A 89 22.62 5.06 -10.73
CA ASN A 89 22.89 3.83 -10.01
C ASN A 89 21.56 3.22 -9.53
N ALA A 90 21.03 2.24 -10.27
CA ALA A 90 19.75 1.58 -9.96
C ALA A 90 19.67 0.95 -8.54
N ASN A 91 20.81 0.79 -7.86
CA ASN A 91 20.90 0.27 -6.49
C ASN A 91 20.68 1.34 -5.40
N GLU A 92 20.70 2.63 -5.75
CA GLU A 92 20.49 3.74 -4.82
C GLU A 92 19.42 4.69 -5.38
N PRO A 93 18.13 4.35 -5.25
CA PRO A 93 17.06 5.24 -5.64
C PRO A 93 17.09 6.51 -4.78
N ARG A 94 16.82 7.66 -5.41
CA ARG A 94 16.54 8.89 -4.67
C ARG A 94 15.05 8.88 -4.32
N TYR A 95 14.74 9.00 -3.04
CA TYR A 95 13.39 9.23 -2.56
C TYR A 95 13.11 10.72 -2.40
N ALA A 96 11.90 11.14 -2.76
CA ALA A 96 11.47 12.51 -2.55
C ALA A 96 11.17 12.83 -1.09
N THR A 97 11.24 14.11 -0.75
CA THR A 97 10.76 14.61 0.54
C THR A 97 9.23 14.62 0.60
N ALA A 98 8.69 14.76 1.82
CA ALA A 98 7.25 14.89 2.03
C ALA A 98 6.67 16.09 1.27
N GLU A 99 7.40 17.21 1.25
CA GLU A 99 7.00 18.44 0.56
C GLU A 99 6.95 18.23 -0.96
N GLU A 100 7.95 17.57 -1.55
CA GLU A 100 7.98 17.26 -2.99
C GLU A 100 6.78 16.38 -3.41
N VAL A 101 6.40 15.40 -2.57
CA VAL A 101 5.22 14.56 -2.83
C VAL A 101 3.92 15.31 -2.57
N GLU A 102 3.87 16.18 -1.55
CA GLU A 102 2.73 17.03 -1.24
C GLU A 102 2.36 17.93 -2.41
N ASP A 103 3.35 18.60 -3.02
CA ASP A 103 3.12 19.47 -4.17
C ASP A 103 2.41 18.72 -5.32
N LYS A 104 2.75 17.44 -5.54
CA LYS A 104 2.08 16.61 -6.55
C LYS A 104 0.70 16.13 -6.12
N LEU A 105 0.50 15.84 -4.84
CA LEU A 105 -0.80 15.47 -4.30
C LEU A 105 -1.79 16.63 -4.40
N VAL A 106 -1.37 17.86 -4.11
CA VAL A 106 -2.22 19.07 -4.26
C VAL A 106 -2.66 19.26 -5.71
N LEU A 107 -1.75 19.08 -6.66
CA LEU A 107 -2.09 19.13 -8.09
C LEU A 107 -3.06 18.03 -8.50
N LEU A 108 -2.90 16.82 -7.94
CA LEU A 108 -3.80 15.71 -8.18
C LEU A 108 -5.21 15.97 -7.61
N GLU A 109 -5.30 16.54 -6.40
CA GLU A 109 -6.57 16.93 -5.77
C GLU A 109 -7.31 17.97 -6.63
N GLY A 110 -6.58 18.86 -7.31
CA GLY A 110 -7.14 19.80 -8.29
C GLY A 110 -7.50 19.20 -9.67
N SER A 111 -7.17 17.94 -9.94
CA SER A 111 -7.40 17.30 -11.26
C SER A 111 -8.84 16.79 -11.48
N GLY A 112 -9.68 16.86 -10.45
CA GLY A 112 -11.04 16.32 -10.45
C GLY A 112 -11.10 14.79 -10.31
N LEU A 113 -10.02 14.16 -9.84
CA LEU A 113 -10.04 12.76 -9.40
C LEU A 113 -10.95 12.64 -8.16
N SER A 114 -11.70 11.55 -8.04
CA SER A 114 -12.56 11.33 -6.87
C SER A 114 -11.71 11.21 -5.59
N GLU A 115 -12.31 11.60 -4.46
CA GLU A 115 -11.68 11.48 -3.14
C GLU A 115 -11.26 10.02 -2.85
N GLU A 116 -12.08 9.05 -3.25
CA GLU A 116 -11.75 7.63 -3.15
C GLU A 116 -10.48 7.26 -3.92
N GLY A 117 -10.30 7.81 -5.13
CA GLY A 117 -9.08 7.62 -5.93
C GLY A 117 -7.84 8.21 -5.28
N ILE A 118 -7.98 9.43 -4.74
CA ILE A 118 -6.89 10.11 -4.02
C ILE A 118 -6.49 9.32 -2.77
N ILE A 119 -7.47 8.82 -2.01
CA ILE A 119 -7.23 7.96 -0.84
C ILE A 119 -6.55 6.65 -1.28
N GLY A 120 -7.05 6.00 -2.34
CA GLY A 120 -6.46 4.78 -2.89
C GLY A 120 -5.00 4.95 -3.27
N LEU A 121 -4.66 6.09 -3.90
CA LEU A 121 -3.30 6.44 -4.24
C LEU A 121 -2.41 6.63 -3.00
N LYS A 122 -2.89 7.39 -2.00
CA LYS A 122 -2.17 7.60 -0.73
C LYS A 122 -1.91 6.27 -0.02
N LYS A 123 -2.90 5.35 -0.02
CA LYS A 123 -2.74 3.98 0.51
C LYS A 123 -1.68 3.19 -0.26
N SER A 124 -1.70 3.26 -1.60
CA SER A 124 -0.72 2.58 -2.44
C SER A 124 0.69 3.08 -2.13
N LEU A 125 0.90 4.40 -2.06
CA LEU A 125 2.19 4.98 -1.66
C LEU A 125 2.61 4.60 -0.24
N ALA A 126 1.67 4.47 0.71
CA ALA A 126 2.01 4.05 2.07
C ALA A 126 2.59 2.62 2.07
N TRP A 127 2.05 1.72 1.25
CA TRP A 127 2.65 0.40 0.98
C TRP A 127 4.04 0.48 0.40
N ARG A 128 4.24 1.36 -0.57
CA ARG A 128 5.55 1.55 -1.16
C ARG A 128 6.56 2.09 -0.14
N ALA A 129 6.20 3.13 0.61
CA ALA A 129 7.03 3.72 1.66
C ALA A 129 7.37 2.72 2.77
N CYS A 130 6.43 1.85 3.14
CA CYS A 130 6.68 0.75 4.07
C CYS A 130 7.75 -0.21 3.54
N TYR A 131 7.61 -0.65 2.28
CA TYR A 131 8.55 -1.56 1.65
C TYR A 131 9.95 -0.95 1.49
N ASP A 132 10.02 0.31 1.06
CA ASP A 132 11.26 1.06 0.82
C ASP A 132 11.88 1.64 2.13
N LYS A 133 11.31 1.32 3.30
CA LYS A 133 11.76 1.78 4.62
C LYS A 133 11.86 3.31 4.75
N GLN A 134 10.89 4.03 4.19
CA GLN A 134 10.83 5.49 4.21
C GLN A 134 9.89 6.00 5.32
N ALA A 135 10.39 6.02 6.56
CA ALA A 135 9.57 6.32 7.76
C ALA A 135 8.87 7.68 7.71
N ARG A 136 9.59 8.75 7.37
CA ARG A 136 9.01 10.10 7.28
C ARG A 136 7.92 10.22 6.22
N MET A 137 8.12 9.58 5.07
CA MET A 137 7.11 9.56 4.01
C MET A 137 5.89 8.74 4.44
N LEU A 138 6.11 7.60 5.11
CA LEU A 138 5.03 6.80 5.65
C LEU A 138 4.20 7.61 6.66
N GLU A 139 4.84 8.26 7.62
CA GLU A 139 4.19 9.13 8.60
C GLU A 139 3.31 10.20 7.92
N PHE A 140 3.89 10.94 6.98
CA PHE A 140 3.20 11.94 6.15
C PHE A 140 1.96 11.37 5.44
N LEU A 141 2.05 10.17 4.87
CA LEU A 141 0.95 9.53 4.14
C LEU A 141 -0.14 9.04 5.09
N LEU A 142 0.22 8.48 6.25
CA LEU A 142 -0.74 8.00 7.24
C LEU A 142 -1.58 9.16 7.79
N GLU A 143 -0.97 10.31 8.09
CA GLU A 143 -1.67 11.51 8.57
C GLU A 143 -2.68 12.06 7.54
N ARG A 144 -2.45 11.85 6.25
CA ARG A 144 -3.31 12.32 5.15
C ARG A 144 -4.30 11.26 4.65
N GLY A 145 -4.54 10.20 5.42
CA GLY A 145 -5.53 9.16 5.09
C GLY A 145 -5.00 8.07 4.14
N GLY A 146 -3.68 7.96 3.94
CA GLY A 146 -3.02 6.85 3.24
C GLY A 146 -3.02 5.54 4.02
N PHE A 147 -3.98 5.39 4.92
CA PHE A 147 -4.00 4.36 5.92
C PHE A 147 -4.48 3.02 5.33
N PRO A 148 -3.64 1.96 5.34
CA PRO A 148 -3.90 0.73 4.60
C PRO A 148 -4.81 -0.26 5.34
N ILE A 149 -5.78 0.19 6.15
CA ILE A 149 -6.71 -0.74 6.78
C ILE A 149 -7.82 -1.10 5.79
N GLU A 150 -7.55 -2.15 5.02
CA GLU A 150 -8.53 -3.20 4.76
C GLU A 150 -8.07 -4.42 5.58
N TRP A 151 -8.70 -4.63 6.74
CA TRP A 151 -8.34 -5.62 7.77
C TRP A 151 -7.95 -7.03 7.32
N PRO A 152 -8.52 -7.61 6.26
CA PRO A 152 -8.07 -8.92 5.78
C PRO A 152 -6.60 -8.93 5.32
N LEU A 153 -5.97 -7.76 5.13
CA LEU A 153 -4.56 -7.60 4.80
C LEU A 153 -3.67 -7.61 6.05
N LEU A 154 -4.06 -7.03 7.19
CA LEU A 154 -3.17 -6.89 8.35
C LEU A 154 -2.72 -8.24 8.94
N ASP A 155 -3.63 -9.21 9.05
CA ASP A 155 -3.32 -10.54 9.60
C ASP A 155 -2.47 -11.42 8.66
N LYS A 156 -2.38 -11.08 7.37
CA LYS A 156 -1.78 -11.95 6.33
C LYS A 156 -0.67 -11.30 5.54
N THR A 157 -0.48 -9.99 5.65
CA THR A 157 0.56 -9.28 4.89
C THR A 157 1.82 -9.19 5.70
N LYS A 158 2.94 -9.26 4.99
CA LYS A 158 4.27 -8.95 5.52
C LYS A 158 4.41 -7.50 5.99
N TRP A 159 3.34 -6.71 6.13
CA TRP A 159 3.41 -5.33 6.63
C TRP A 159 4.05 -5.30 8.02
N PHE A 160 3.52 -6.08 8.97
CA PHE A 160 4.09 -6.21 10.30
C PHE A 160 5.43 -6.93 10.30
N LEU A 161 5.67 -7.89 9.40
CA LEU A 161 6.95 -8.61 9.29
C LEU A 161 8.08 -7.75 8.70
N ASN A 162 7.77 -6.86 7.76
CA ASN A 162 8.73 -5.97 7.12
C ASN A 162 8.95 -4.72 7.97
N SER A 163 7.90 -4.19 8.61
CA SER A 163 8.04 -3.08 9.56
C SER A 163 8.72 -3.53 10.85
N SER A 164 8.50 -4.74 11.36
CA SER A 164 9.18 -5.24 12.58
C SER A 164 10.69 -5.46 12.43
N GLN A 165 11.20 -5.52 11.19
CA GLN A 165 12.63 -5.52 10.91
C GLN A 165 13.26 -4.12 10.91
N ASP A 166 12.42 -3.07 11.00
CA ASP A 166 12.84 -1.67 11.06
C ASP A 166 12.15 -0.97 12.25
N PRO A 167 12.89 -0.69 13.35
CA PRO A 167 12.31 -0.10 14.55
C PRO A 167 11.59 1.24 14.30
N GLU A 168 12.06 2.04 13.34
CA GLU A 168 11.47 3.34 13.05
C GLU A 168 10.13 3.18 12.31
N MET A 169 10.05 2.24 11.36
CA MET A 169 8.78 1.92 10.68
C MET A 169 7.75 1.35 11.64
N THR A 170 8.17 0.45 12.54
CA THR A 170 7.29 -0.09 13.59
C THR A 170 6.77 1.03 14.49
N ARG A 171 7.64 1.97 14.88
CA ARG A 171 7.25 3.13 15.69
C ARG A 171 6.21 3.98 14.98
N VAL A 172 6.49 4.42 13.75
CA VAL A 172 5.59 5.27 12.95
C VAL A 172 4.22 4.61 12.75
N VAL A 173 4.19 3.31 12.46
CA VAL A 173 2.92 2.57 12.35
C VAL A 173 2.21 2.55 13.71
N SER A 174 2.88 2.07 14.76
CA SER A 174 2.25 1.87 16.08
C SER A 174 1.77 3.17 16.73
N GLU A 175 2.49 4.27 16.53
CA GLU A 175 2.20 5.59 17.08
C GLU A 175 1.29 6.43 16.17
N SER A 176 0.97 5.94 14.96
CA SER A 176 0.08 6.65 14.05
C SER A 176 -1.26 6.92 14.73
N ARG A 177 -1.61 8.21 14.84
CA ARG A 177 -2.88 8.67 15.41
C ARG A 177 -4.07 7.96 14.76
N VAL A 178 -4.01 7.75 13.45
CA VAL A 178 -5.06 7.06 12.69
C VAL A 178 -5.19 5.59 13.10
N LEU A 179 -4.08 4.90 13.40
CA LEU A 179 -4.11 3.55 13.95
C LEU A 179 -4.70 3.51 15.36
N ARG A 180 -4.33 4.47 16.21
CA ARG A 180 -4.86 4.59 17.56
C ARG A 180 -6.38 4.84 17.53
N GLU A 181 -6.82 5.83 16.76
CA GLU A 181 -8.24 6.16 16.61
C GLU A 181 -9.03 5.03 15.95
N ALA A 182 -8.45 4.35 14.93
CA ALA A 182 -9.08 3.17 14.36
C ALA A 182 -9.24 2.07 15.42
N ARG A 183 -8.23 1.85 16.28
CA ARG A 183 -8.26 0.82 17.35
C ARG A 183 -9.30 1.12 18.41
N GLU A 184 -9.42 2.37 18.79
CA GLU A 184 -10.39 2.83 19.78
C GLU A 184 -11.84 2.77 19.27
N ASN A 185 -12.05 2.92 17.96
CA ASN A 185 -13.38 2.88 17.34
C ASN A 185 -13.76 1.49 16.78
N MET A 186 -12.93 0.47 16.99
CA MET A 186 -13.27 -0.90 16.60
C MET A 186 -14.34 -1.48 17.53
N PRO A 187 -15.32 -2.23 17.00
CA PRO A 187 -16.13 -3.08 17.85
C PRO A 187 -15.21 -4.08 18.58
N PRO A 188 -15.42 -4.35 19.87
CA PRO A 188 -14.59 -5.28 20.63
C PRO A 188 -14.56 -6.64 19.91
N LYS A 189 -13.36 -7.22 19.77
CA LYS A 189 -13.20 -8.60 19.30
C LYS A 189 -14.10 -9.50 20.15
N GLN A 190 -14.96 -10.30 19.51
CA GLN A 190 -15.72 -11.30 20.25
C GLN A 190 -14.73 -12.34 20.77
N ILE A 191 -14.94 -12.84 22.00
CA ILE A 191 -14.02 -13.78 22.66
C ILE A 191 -13.80 -15.04 21.82
N GLU A 192 -14.77 -15.40 20.98
CA GLU A 192 -14.72 -16.55 20.07
C GLU A 192 -13.70 -16.39 18.92
N ASP A 193 -13.29 -15.15 18.59
CA ASP A 193 -12.31 -14.83 17.55
C ASP A 193 -10.90 -14.62 18.09
N MET A 194 -10.72 -14.65 19.41
CA MET A 194 -9.42 -14.49 20.06
C MET A 194 -8.70 -15.85 20.13
N SER A 195 -7.44 -15.88 19.71
CA SER A 195 -6.60 -17.04 19.95
C SER A 195 -6.40 -17.25 21.46
N PRO A 196 -6.23 -18.49 21.93
CA PRO A 196 -5.97 -18.75 23.36
C PRO A 196 -4.74 -18.03 23.92
N ALA A 197 -3.85 -17.49 23.09
CA ALA A 197 -2.71 -16.69 23.55
C ALA A 197 -3.10 -15.21 23.82
N GLU A 198 -4.06 -14.66 23.09
CA GLU A 198 -4.52 -13.26 23.25
C GLU A 198 -5.37 -13.07 24.51
N ILE A 199 -6.06 -14.12 24.97
CA ILE A 199 -6.90 -14.11 26.19
C ILE A 199 -6.05 -13.99 27.47
N PHE A 200 -4.77 -14.40 27.43
CA PHE A 200 -3.90 -14.45 28.62
C PHE A 200 -3.03 -13.19 28.81
N ASP A 201 -2.87 -12.35 27.78
CA ASP A 201 -1.97 -11.18 27.84
C ASP A 201 -2.69 -9.92 28.38
N GLU A 202 -4.03 -9.86 28.29
CA GLU A 202 -4.83 -8.78 28.89
C GLU A 202 -5.17 -9.03 30.36
N GLY A 203 -4.16 -9.26 31.22
CA GLY A 203 -4.17 -8.92 32.66
C GLY A 203 -5.43 -9.21 33.52
N GLY A 204 -6.29 -10.17 33.17
CA GLY A 204 -7.50 -10.47 33.90
C GLY A 204 -7.21 -11.29 35.15
N PRO A 205 -7.80 -10.97 36.33
CA PRO A 205 -7.62 -11.80 37.51
C PRO A 205 -8.22 -13.18 37.23
N LEU A 206 -7.37 -14.21 37.33
CA LEU A 206 -7.77 -15.62 37.25
C LEU A 206 -9.01 -15.86 38.14
N PRO A 207 -10.08 -16.49 37.64
CA PRO A 207 -11.13 -16.97 38.52
C PRO A 207 -10.53 -18.01 39.46
N VAL A 208 -10.79 -17.76 40.75
CA VAL A 208 -10.32 -18.51 41.91
C VAL A 208 -10.49 -20.01 41.70
N LYS A 209 -9.44 -20.77 42.02
CA LYS A 209 -9.46 -22.24 42.10
C LYS A 209 -10.57 -22.69 43.06
N TRP A 210 -11.44 -23.56 42.58
CA TRP A 210 -12.20 -24.48 43.43
C TRP A 210 -11.56 -25.86 43.35
#